data_AF-A0A8C6U3P3-F1
#
_entry.id   AF-A0A8C6U3P3-F1
#
_cell.length_a   1.000
_cell.length_b   1.000
_cell.length_c   1.000
_cell.angle_alpha   90.00
_cell.angle_beta   90.00
_cell.angle_gamma   90.00
#
_symmetry.space_group_name_H-M   'P 1'
#
loop_
_entity.id
_entity.type
_entity.pdbx_description
1 polymer ?
#
loop_
_entity_poly.entity_id
_entity_poly.type
_entity_poly.pdbx_seq_one_letter_code
_entity_poly.pdbx_strand_id
1 'polypeptide(L)'
;MEPSPAKAKPQGRLLVSTPLDAKDELEERLERCVGIVQSLTNGLSEREANDALTANACKGQPQHEEVCLGLFTLVLTEPAQAQRSYRDLTLVNRDGMSIVLGKINQILMEKFLKLQDQPRTQMVWLVRELVKTGVAGEMGKNLWLAESILDILLEQKEWVLKSGMLIAMAVYTYLRLIVDHGAPNLLPLRQKEVDFCISMLRDKFMDCLIIGRDLVRLLQNVARIPEMELLWKDLLHNPTQLSPQYTGILQLLTARTSRKFLACRLTPDMETKLLFMTSRVRFGQQKRYQDWFQRQYLSTAESQSLRCDLIRYICGVVHPSNEVLSSDILPRWAIIGWLLTTCTIINSVLWARSNFHPSPAVCPKRCSGASAHGL
;
A
#
# COMPACT_ATOMS: atom_id res chain seq x y z
N MET A 1 5.22 -16.52 -52.20
CA MET A 1 5.66 -15.40 -51.34
C MET A 1 5.04 -15.62 -49.98
N GLU A 2 5.80 -16.16 -49.03
CA GLU A 2 5.36 -16.18 -47.63
C GLU A 2 5.29 -14.74 -47.12
N PRO A 3 4.26 -14.37 -46.35
CA PRO A 3 4.21 -13.07 -45.73
C PRO A 3 5.33 -12.99 -44.69
N SER A 4 6.17 -11.95 -44.80
CA SER A 4 7.22 -11.68 -43.82
C SER A 4 6.63 -11.61 -42.40
N PRO A 5 7.29 -12.17 -41.38
CA PRO A 5 6.80 -12.08 -40.01
C PRO A 5 6.68 -10.61 -39.63
N ALA A 6 5.50 -10.21 -39.15
CA ALA A 6 5.27 -8.88 -38.62
C ALA A 6 6.34 -8.61 -37.55
N LYS A 7 7.14 -7.56 -37.73
CA LYS A 7 8.13 -7.13 -36.74
C LYS A 7 7.41 -7.02 -35.40
N ALA A 8 7.79 -7.86 -34.43
CA ALA A 8 7.30 -7.77 -33.08
C ALA A 8 7.52 -6.33 -32.60
N LYS A 9 6.45 -5.67 -32.14
CA LYS A 9 6.56 -4.34 -31.55
C LYS A 9 7.58 -4.42 -30.41
N PRO A 10 8.51 -3.45 -30.29
CA PRO A 10 9.44 -3.44 -29.16
C PRO A 10 8.64 -3.49 -27.87
N GLN A 11 8.89 -4.52 -27.08
CA GLN A 11 8.25 -4.73 -25.79
C GLN A 11 8.91 -3.77 -24.81
N GLY A 12 8.10 -2.94 -24.13
CA GLY A 12 8.60 -2.02 -23.11
C GLY A 12 9.39 -2.76 -22.02
N ARG A 13 10.34 -2.08 -21.39
CA ARG A 13 11.24 -2.69 -20.39
C ARG A 13 10.80 -2.46 -18.94
N LEU A 14 9.76 -1.65 -18.73
CA LEU A 14 9.27 -1.28 -17.41
C LEU A 14 8.02 -2.08 -17.03
N LEU A 15 7.05 -2.17 -17.94
CA LEU A 15 5.73 -2.75 -17.71
C LEU A 15 5.54 -4.06 -18.49
N VAL A 16 4.78 -4.96 -17.90
CA VAL A 16 4.22 -6.14 -18.56
C VAL A 16 3.06 -5.67 -19.42
N SER A 17 3.18 -5.89 -20.73
CA SER A 17 2.19 -5.49 -21.74
C SER A 17 1.79 -6.70 -22.58
N THR A 18 0.49 -6.89 -22.77
CA THR A 18 -0.08 -7.90 -23.68
C THR A 18 -0.45 -7.26 -25.03
N PRO A 19 -0.70 -8.04 -26.09
CA PRO A 19 -1.14 -7.49 -27.38
C PRO A 19 -2.46 -6.69 -27.32
N LEU A 20 -3.26 -6.87 -26.26
CA LEU A 20 -4.52 -6.16 -26.03
C LEU A 20 -4.33 -4.86 -25.22
N ASP A 21 -3.20 -4.69 -24.56
CA ASP A 21 -2.93 -3.48 -23.79
C ASP A 21 -2.62 -2.30 -24.73
N ALA A 22 -3.21 -1.14 -24.43
CA ALA A 22 -2.78 0.11 -25.04
C ALA A 22 -1.35 0.45 -24.57
N LYS A 23 -0.61 1.20 -25.39
CA LYS A 23 0.69 1.74 -24.96
C LYS A 23 0.50 2.61 -23.72
N ASP A 24 1.38 2.44 -22.75
CA ASP A 24 1.34 3.21 -21.52
C ASP A 24 2.10 4.54 -21.68
N GLU A 25 1.40 5.66 -21.50
CA GLU A 25 1.98 7.00 -21.69
C GLU A 25 3.14 7.29 -20.72
N LEU A 26 3.11 6.72 -19.51
CA LEU A 26 4.17 6.91 -18.53
C LEU A 26 5.43 6.13 -18.96
N GLU A 27 5.28 4.87 -19.37
CA GLU A 27 6.40 4.09 -19.90
C GLU A 27 7.03 4.76 -21.12
N GLU A 28 6.23 5.22 -22.09
CA GLU A 28 6.74 5.90 -23.29
C GLU A 28 7.45 7.22 -22.96
N ARG A 29 6.98 7.96 -21.95
CA ARG A 29 7.68 9.17 -21.46
C ARG A 29 9.02 8.81 -20.83
N LEU A 30 9.07 7.78 -19.98
CA LEU A 30 10.29 7.35 -19.30
C LEU A 30 11.32 6.80 -20.29
N GLU A 31 10.89 6.03 -21.28
CA GLU A 31 11.77 5.55 -22.36
C GLU A 31 12.38 6.70 -23.18
N ARG A 32 11.60 7.76 -23.46
CA ARG A 32 12.14 8.98 -24.09
C ARG A 32 13.22 9.64 -23.22
N CYS A 33 13.02 9.71 -21.91
CA CYS A 33 14.00 10.26 -20.98
C CYS A 33 15.29 9.42 -20.96
N VAL A 34 15.18 8.08 -21.05
CA VAL A 34 16.34 7.19 -21.21
C VAL A 34 17.09 7.49 -22.51
N GLY A 35 16.37 7.66 -23.62
CA GLY A 35 16.98 8.02 -24.90
C GLY A 35 17.78 9.33 -24.84
N ILE A 36 17.26 10.33 -24.12
CA ILE A 36 17.97 11.60 -23.88
C ILE A 36 19.26 11.36 -23.09
N VAL A 37 19.19 10.65 -21.96
CA VAL A 37 20.37 10.37 -21.13
C VAL A 37 21.42 9.58 -21.92
N GLN A 38 21.02 8.52 -22.61
CA GLN A 38 21.94 7.72 -23.43
C GLN A 38 22.59 8.55 -24.54
N SER A 39 21.85 9.46 -25.19
CA SER A 39 22.41 10.35 -26.21
C SER A 39 23.48 11.31 -25.67
N LEU A 40 23.34 11.74 -24.40
CA LEU A 40 24.28 12.63 -23.75
C LEU A 40 25.53 11.91 -23.25
N THR A 41 25.46 10.61 -22.99
CA THR A 41 26.56 9.85 -22.36
C THR A 41 27.28 8.89 -23.28
N ASN A 42 26.73 8.61 -24.47
CA ASN A 42 27.28 7.58 -25.35
C ASN A 42 28.70 7.91 -25.83
N GLY A 43 29.62 6.96 -25.68
CA GLY A 43 31.03 7.12 -26.09
C GLY A 43 31.87 8.05 -25.21
N LEU A 44 31.33 8.58 -24.12
CA LEU A 44 32.04 9.46 -23.19
C LEU A 44 32.64 8.70 -22.01
N SER A 45 33.73 9.22 -21.44
CA SER A 45 34.23 8.78 -20.13
C SER A 45 33.22 9.10 -19.01
N GLU A 46 33.41 8.53 -17.82
CA GLU A 46 32.50 8.79 -16.70
C GLU A 46 32.42 10.27 -16.32
N ARG A 47 33.56 10.97 -16.35
CA ARG A 47 33.64 12.38 -16.02
C ARG A 47 32.93 13.25 -17.06
N GLU A 48 33.23 13.01 -18.34
CA GLU A 48 32.61 13.75 -19.45
C GLU A 48 31.10 13.52 -19.52
N ALA A 49 30.64 12.29 -19.24
CA ALA A 49 29.23 11.97 -19.14
C ALA A 49 28.55 12.75 -18.01
N ASN A 50 29.16 12.81 -16.82
CA ASN A 50 28.60 13.56 -15.69
C ASN A 50 28.57 15.08 -15.96
N ASP A 51 29.63 15.62 -16.56
CA ASP A 51 29.70 17.03 -16.96
C ASP A 51 28.60 17.36 -18.00
N ALA A 52 28.39 16.49 -18.99
CA ALA A 52 27.35 16.65 -20.00
C ALA A 52 25.92 16.58 -19.41
N LEU A 53 25.66 15.63 -18.50
CA LEU A 53 24.38 15.50 -17.80
C LEU A 53 24.10 16.74 -16.94
N THR A 54 25.10 17.19 -16.17
CA THR A 54 24.99 18.38 -15.32
C THR A 54 24.76 19.63 -16.15
N ALA A 55 25.50 19.81 -17.25
CA ALA A 55 25.32 20.93 -18.17
C ALA A 55 23.93 20.93 -18.82
N ASN A 56 23.38 19.76 -19.17
CA ASN A 56 22.02 19.68 -19.71
C ASN A 56 20.97 20.00 -18.65
N ALA A 57 21.11 19.48 -17.43
CA ALA A 57 20.22 19.78 -16.31
C ALA A 57 20.25 21.27 -15.90
N CYS A 58 21.35 21.99 -16.17
CA CYS A 58 21.43 23.45 -15.98
C CYS A 58 20.53 24.26 -16.91
N LYS A 59 20.09 23.72 -18.05
CA LYS A 59 19.37 24.49 -19.09
C LYS A 59 17.96 24.91 -18.66
N GLY A 60 17.38 24.22 -17.68
CA GLY A 60 16.07 24.53 -17.14
C GLY A 60 15.43 23.34 -16.43
N GLN A 61 14.30 23.62 -15.77
CA GLN A 61 13.53 22.60 -15.06
C GLN A 61 13.11 21.40 -15.95
N PRO A 62 12.65 21.59 -17.20
CA PRO A 62 12.28 20.46 -18.06
C PRO A 62 13.46 19.53 -18.36
N GLN A 63 14.65 20.08 -18.64
CA GLN A 63 15.84 19.30 -18.92
C GLN A 63 16.38 18.59 -17.67
N HIS A 64 16.29 19.25 -16.51
CA HIS A 64 16.58 18.62 -15.22
C HIS A 64 15.68 17.41 -14.97
N GLU A 65 14.37 17.55 -15.19
CA GLU A 65 13.41 16.45 -15.04
C GLU A 65 13.70 15.30 -16.03
N GLU A 66 13.93 15.58 -17.31
CA GLU A 66 14.27 14.56 -18.32
C GLU A 66 15.51 13.76 -17.94
N VAL A 67 16.57 14.44 -17.48
CA VAL A 67 17.81 13.78 -17.06
C VAL A 67 17.58 12.93 -15.82
N CYS A 68 16.91 13.47 -14.79
CA CYS A 68 16.65 12.73 -13.55
C CYS A 68 15.76 11.50 -13.81
N LEU A 69 14.72 11.64 -14.63
CA LEU A 69 13.82 10.54 -14.97
C LEU A 69 14.46 9.50 -15.89
N GLY A 70 15.38 9.92 -16.78
CA GLY A 70 16.15 8.99 -17.60
C GLY A 70 17.10 8.14 -16.76
N LEU A 71 17.85 8.76 -15.85
CA LEU A 71 18.73 8.06 -14.90
C LEU A 71 17.94 7.14 -13.96
N PHE A 72 16.81 7.63 -13.43
CA PHE A 72 15.87 6.83 -12.64
C PHE A 72 15.37 5.59 -13.40
N THR A 73 15.00 5.74 -14.66
CA THR A 73 14.50 4.62 -15.47
C THR A 73 15.61 3.62 -15.75
N LEU A 74 16.83 4.07 -16.05
CA LEU A 74 18.02 3.21 -16.17
C LEU A 74 18.29 2.43 -14.89
N VAL A 75 18.13 3.05 -13.71
CA VAL A 75 18.23 2.33 -12.43
C VAL A 75 17.23 1.17 -12.36
N LEU A 76 16.00 1.34 -12.87
CA LEU A 76 14.98 0.29 -12.84
C LEU A 76 15.18 -0.79 -13.91
N THR A 77 15.67 -0.41 -15.10
CA THR A 77 15.69 -1.29 -16.28
C THR A 77 17.07 -1.89 -16.60
N GLU A 78 18.16 -1.38 -15.99
CA GLU A 78 19.54 -1.82 -16.25
C GLU A 78 20.30 -2.09 -14.93
N PRO A 79 20.18 -3.28 -14.31
CA PRO A 79 20.80 -3.57 -13.01
C PRO A 79 22.32 -3.40 -13.01
N ALA A 80 22.98 -3.72 -14.14
CA ALA A 80 24.42 -3.57 -14.32
C ALA A 80 24.88 -2.09 -14.31
N GLN A 81 23.99 -1.15 -14.65
CA GLN A 81 24.29 0.29 -14.68
C GLN A 81 23.70 1.02 -13.46
N ALA A 82 22.83 0.38 -12.69
CA ALA A 82 22.03 1.01 -11.65
C ALA A 82 22.85 1.78 -10.59
N GLN A 83 23.96 1.22 -10.11
CA GLN A 83 24.81 1.92 -9.14
C GLN A 83 25.40 3.21 -9.71
N ARG A 84 25.89 3.16 -10.96
CA ARG A 84 26.43 4.32 -11.65
C ARG A 84 25.34 5.35 -11.93
N SER A 85 24.20 4.93 -12.48
CA SER A 85 23.08 5.82 -12.76
C SER A 85 22.52 6.46 -11.49
N TYR A 86 22.50 5.75 -10.37
CA TYR A 86 22.12 6.30 -9.07
C TYR A 86 23.13 7.33 -8.55
N ARG A 87 24.43 7.05 -8.65
CA ARG A 87 25.50 8.02 -8.32
C ARG A 87 25.34 9.30 -9.15
N ASP A 88 25.20 9.16 -10.46
CA ASP A 88 25.05 10.31 -11.36
C ASP A 88 23.74 11.07 -11.06
N LEU A 89 22.66 10.36 -10.73
CA LEU A 89 21.39 10.96 -10.29
C LEU A 89 21.57 11.79 -9.02
N THR A 90 22.29 11.28 -8.01
CA THR A 90 22.55 12.03 -6.77
C THR A 90 23.38 13.30 -6.98
N LEU A 91 24.26 13.31 -7.98
CA LEU A 91 25.10 14.47 -8.32
C LEU A 91 24.35 15.52 -9.15
N VAL A 92 23.51 15.08 -10.08
CA VAL A 92 22.79 15.98 -11.01
C VAL A 92 21.51 16.54 -10.40
N ASN A 93 20.91 15.83 -9.45
CA ASN A 93 19.68 16.22 -8.78
C ASN A 93 19.79 17.60 -8.07
N ARG A 94 18.73 18.42 -8.18
CA ARG A 94 18.64 19.78 -7.61
C ARG A 94 17.40 20.02 -6.75
N ASP A 95 16.46 19.08 -6.75
CA ASP A 95 15.17 19.23 -6.07
C ASP A 95 15.04 18.30 -4.85
N GLY A 96 16.18 17.79 -4.36
CA GLY A 96 16.18 16.84 -3.25
C GLY A 96 15.51 15.50 -3.61
N MET A 97 15.56 15.08 -4.88
CA MET A 97 14.92 13.88 -5.43
C MET A 97 13.40 13.99 -5.51
N SER A 98 12.81 15.18 -5.40
CA SER A 98 11.36 15.38 -5.38
C SER A 98 10.68 14.79 -6.61
N ILE A 99 11.22 15.05 -7.81
CA ILE A 99 10.65 14.52 -9.06
C ILE A 99 10.73 12.99 -9.15
N VAL A 100 11.84 12.41 -8.67
CA VAL A 100 12.06 10.96 -8.64
C VAL A 100 11.09 10.30 -7.67
N LEU A 101 10.95 10.85 -6.46
CA LEU A 101 9.97 10.36 -5.47
C LEU A 101 8.54 10.50 -5.98
N GLY A 102 8.23 11.59 -6.66
CA GLY A 102 6.95 11.78 -7.33
C GLY A 102 6.66 10.68 -8.34
N LYS A 103 7.66 10.23 -9.11
CA LYS A 103 7.48 9.12 -10.07
C LYS A 103 7.49 7.74 -9.41
N ILE A 104 8.29 7.53 -8.38
CA ILE A 104 8.22 6.32 -7.55
C ILE A 104 6.79 6.15 -7.02
N ASN A 105 6.24 7.20 -6.41
CA ASN A 105 4.85 7.20 -5.92
C ASN A 105 3.82 7.00 -7.03
N GLN A 106 3.99 7.62 -8.19
CA GLN A 106 3.06 7.39 -9.30
C GLN A 106 3.08 5.92 -9.77
N ILE A 107 4.28 5.36 -9.99
CA ILE A 107 4.44 3.98 -10.43
C ILE A 107 3.87 3.01 -9.39
N LEU A 108 4.10 3.28 -8.10
CA LEU A 108 3.52 2.54 -6.99
C LEU A 108 2.00 2.50 -7.02
N MET A 109 1.40 3.68 -7.16
CA MET A 109 -0.03 3.83 -7.02
C MET A 109 -0.77 3.31 -8.25
N GLU A 110 -0.20 3.49 -9.45
CA GLU A 110 -0.91 3.25 -10.71
C GLU A 110 -0.46 1.99 -11.44
N LYS A 111 0.82 1.59 -11.32
CA LYS A 111 1.46 0.63 -12.22
C LYS A 111 2.09 -0.58 -11.53
N PHE A 112 2.10 -0.64 -10.19
CA PHE A 112 2.84 -1.67 -9.46
C PHE A 112 2.51 -3.12 -9.89
N LEU A 113 1.22 -3.42 -10.09
CA LEU A 113 0.76 -4.74 -10.53
C LEU A 113 1.19 -5.09 -11.96
N LYS A 114 1.48 -4.08 -12.79
CA LYS A 114 1.97 -4.24 -14.16
C LYS A 114 3.49 -4.14 -14.26
N LEU A 115 4.24 -3.77 -13.23
CA LEU A 115 5.71 -3.75 -13.32
C LEU A 115 6.28 -5.14 -13.64
N GLN A 116 7.31 -5.16 -14.49
CA GLN A 116 8.12 -6.36 -14.69
C GLN A 116 8.90 -6.71 -13.42
N ASP A 117 9.36 -7.96 -13.32
CA ASP A 117 10.01 -8.46 -12.12
C ASP A 117 11.33 -7.75 -11.79
N GLN A 118 12.14 -7.45 -12.80
CA GLN A 118 13.40 -6.74 -12.59
C GLN A 118 13.19 -5.28 -12.10
N PRO A 119 12.35 -4.44 -12.74
CA PRO A 119 11.99 -3.13 -12.20
C PRO A 119 11.42 -3.16 -10.78
N ARG A 120 10.68 -4.20 -10.37
CA ARG A 120 10.22 -4.34 -8.97
C ARG A 120 11.40 -4.52 -8.01
N THR A 121 12.32 -5.42 -8.34
CA THR A 121 13.55 -5.64 -7.55
C THR A 121 14.39 -4.37 -7.46
N GLN A 122 14.60 -3.69 -8.59
CA GLN A 122 15.37 -2.45 -8.64
C GLN A 122 14.68 -1.29 -7.93
N MET A 123 13.35 -1.24 -7.90
CA MET A 123 12.64 -0.24 -7.12
C MET A 123 12.87 -0.40 -5.62
N VAL A 124 12.85 -1.64 -5.11
CA VAL A 124 13.16 -1.90 -3.70
C VAL A 124 14.62 -1.55 -3.39
N TRP A 125 15.54 -1.90 -4.29
CA TRP A 125 16.94 -1.47 -4.18
C TRP A 125 17.06 0.05 -4.12
N LEU A 126 16.40 0.76 -5.03
CA LEU A 126 16.42 2.23 -5.09
C LEU A 126 15.83 2.85 -3.82
N VAL A 127 14.69 2.35 -3.34
CA VAL A 127 14.10 2.82 -2.07
C VAL A 127 15.06 2.59 -0.91
N ARG A 128 15.74 1.43 -0.84
CA ARG A 128 16.77 1.17 0.18
C ARG A 128 17.91 2.19 0.11
N GLU A 129 18.41 2.49 -1.08
CA GLU A 129 19.47 3.50 -1.27
C GLU A 129 18.98 4.91 -0.91
N LEU A 130 17.75 5.25 -1.26
CA LEU A 130 17.12 6.53 -0.90
C LEU A 130 16.99 6.68 0.61
N VAL A 131 16.59 5.63 1.33
CA VAL A 131 16.48 5.66 2.80
C VAL A 131 17.86 5.84 3.45
N LYS A 132 18.92 5.19 2.95
CA LYS A 132 20.30 5.44 3.42
C LYS A 132 20.70 6.92 3.29
N THR A 133 20.19 7.60 2.25
CA THR A 133 20.41 9.04 2.03
C THR A 133 19.36 9.94 2.70
N GLY A 134 18.42 9.39 3.47
CA GLY A 134 17.44 10.13 4.27
C GLY A 134 16.07 10.36 3.60
N VAL A 135 15.72 9.59 2.56
CA VAL A 135 14.52 9.79 1.73
C VAL A 135 13.58 8.55 1.78
N ALA A 136 12.27 8.76 2.02
CA ALA A 136 11.30 7.68 2.31
C ALA A 136 10.52 7.14 1.07
N GLY A 137 10.24 5.82 1.03
CA GLY A 137 9.31 5.17 0.07
C GLY A 137 8.88 3.75 0.48
N GLU A 138 7.72 3.27 0.00
CA GLU A 138 7.15 1.91 0.23
C GLU A 138 7.04 1.16 -1.14
N MET A 139 7.08 -0.18 -1.24
CA MET A 139 6.99 -0.92 -2.54
C MET A 139 6.36 -2.34 -2.43
N GLY A 140 6.35 -3.27 -3.42
CA GLY A 140 5.43 -4.47 -3.47
C GLY A 140 5.93 -5.97 -3.71
N LYS A 141 5.01 -6.96 -3.92
CA LYS A 141 5.05 -8.49 -3.99
C LYS A 141 4.88 -9.22 -2.63
N ASN A 142 3.62 -9.35 -2.18
CA ASN A 142 3.18 -9.48 -0.78
C ASN A 142 4.20 -10.02 0.23
N LEU A 143 4.70 -11.26 0.08
CA LEU A 143 5.62 -11.84 1.05
C LEU A 143 7.07 -11.33 0.92
N TRP A 144 7.67 -11.47 -0.27
CA TRP A 144 9.03 -10.95 -0.55
C TRP A 144 9.12 -9.47 -0.21
N LEU A 145 8.04 -8.75 -0.48
CA LEU A 145 7.94 -7.37 -0.10
C LEU A 145 7.95 -7.13 1.38
N ALA A 146 7.01 -7.78 2.09
CA ALA A 146 6.81 -7.57 3.51
C ALA A 146 8.16 -7.78 4.20
N GLU A 147 8.89 -8.82 3.81
CA GLU A 147 10.25 -9.05 4.27
C GLU A 147 11.22 -7.94 3.83
N SER A 148 11.26 -7.57 2.56
CA SER A 148 12.21 -6.56 2.05
C SER A 148 12.03 -5.18 2.70
N ILE A 149 10.79 -4.75 2.93
CA ILE A 149 10.48 -3.48 3.61
C ILE A 149 10.81 -3.60 5.09
N LEU A 150 10.51 -4.73 5.72
CA LEU A 150 10.85 -4.97 7.11
C LEU A 150 12.35 -4.90 7.33
N ASP A 151 13.13 -5.51 6.44
CA ASP A 151 14.59 -5.46 6.48
C ASP A 151 15.10 -4.02 6.34
N ILE A 152 14.52 -3.20 5.47
CA ILE A 152 14.86 -1.77 5.38
C ILE A 152 14.55 -1.05 6.69
N LEU A 153 13.37 -1.29 7.29
CA LEU A 153 12.97 -0.66 8.55
C LEU A 153 13.86 -1.07 9.72
N LEU A 154 14.31 -2.33 9.74
CA LEU A 154 15.23 -2.86 10.75
C LEU A 154 16.65 -2.31 10.57
N GLU A 155 17.17 -2.33 9.33
CA GLU A 155 18.49 -1.79 8.98
C GLU A 155 18.57 -0.28 9.24
N GLN A 156 17.47 0.45 9.04
CA GLN A 156 17.39 1.91 9.15
C GLN A 156 16.60 2.35 10.39
N LYS A 157 16.63 1.55 11.46
CA LYS A 157 15.83 1.77 12.68
C LYS A 157 15.99 3.18 13.24
N GLU A 158 17.22 3.70 13.36
CA GLU A 158 17.45 5.06 13.88
C GLU A 158 16.76 6.15 13.05
N TRP A 159 16.71 5.98 11.73
CA TRP A 159 15.99 6.90 10.85
C TRP A 159 14.47 6.76 11.01
N VAL A 160 13.96 5.54 11.14
CA VAL A 160 12.54 5.28 11.42
C VAL A 160 12.09 5.96 12.72
N LEU A 161 12.92 5.91 13.76
CA LEU A 161 12.64 6.51 15.06
C LEU A 161 12.51 8.05 15.04
N LYS A 162 12.88 8.72 13.93
CA LYS A 162 12.71 10.17 13.74
C LYS A 162 11.29 10.56 13.32
N SER A 163 10.44 9.61 12.89
CA SER A 163 9.09 9.88 12.39
C SER A 163 8.04 9.04 13.10
N GLY A 164 7.34 9.62 14.07
CA GLY A 164 6.27 8.94 14.81
C GLY A 164 5.13 8.42 13.91
N MET A 165 4.82 9.13 12.83
CA MET A 165 3.83 8.67 11.85
C MET A 165 4.31 7.42 11.09
N LEU A 166 5.59 7.37 10.72
CA LEU A 166 6.16 6.19 10.06
C LEU A 166 6.14 4.97 10.99
N ILE A 167 6.52 5.17 12.26
CA ILE A 167 6.42 4.12 13.30
C ILE A 167 4.99 3.59 13.38
N ALA A 168 4.01 4.48 13.54
CA ALA A 168 2.61 4.09 13.65
C ALA A 168 2.11 3.35 12.41
N MET A 169 2.45 3.82 11.20
CA MET A 169 2.07 3.19 9.93
C MET A 169 2.73 1.81 9.76
N ALA A 170 4.00 1.67 10.12
CA ALA A 170 4.72 0.41 10.07
C ALA A 170 4.14 -0.60 11.08
N VAL A 171 3.93 -0.20 12.33
CA VAL A 171 3.30 -1.06 13.35
C VAL A 171 1.90 -1.49 12.92
N TYR A 172 1.07 -0.55 12.44
CA TYR A 172 -0.26 -0.87 11.94
C TYR A 172 -0.22 -1.86 10.75
N THR A 173 0.79 -1.72 9.89
CA THR A 173 1.02 -2.59 8.74
C THR A 173 1.38 -4.00 9.17
N TYR A 174 2.43 -4.16 9.97
CA TYR A 174 2.97 -5.46 10.32
C TYR A 174 2.11 -6.22 11.33
N LEU A 175 1.46 -5.56 12.29
CA LEU A 175 0.47 -6.21 13.15
C LEU A 175 -0.65 -6.88 12.35
N ARG A 176 -1.02 -6.29 11.22
CA ARG A 176 -2.02 -6.87 10.32
C ARG A 176 -1.46 -8.04 9.51
N LEU A 177 -0.24 -7.93 8.99
CA LEU A 177 0.39 -8.97 8.16
C LEU A 177 0.74 -10.23 8.94
N ILE A 178 1.12 -10.12 10.22
CA ILE A 178 1.44 -11.25 11.11
C ILE A 178 0.32 -12.32 11.11
N VAL A 179 -0.94 -11.90 10.97
CA VAL A 179 -2.10 -12.80 10.95
C VAL A 179 -2.08 -13.74 9.74
N ASP A 180 -1.53 -13.28 8.61
CA ASP A 180 -1.48 -14.04 7.36
C ASP A 180 -0.21 -14.93 7.26
N HIS A 181 0.79 -14.70 8.12
CA HIS A 181 2.07 -15.44 8.12
C HIS A 181 2.11 -16.60 9.13
N GLY A 182 0.96 -17.24 9.38
CA GLY A 182 0.83 -18.35 10.34
C GLY A 182 1.33 -19.72 9.85
N ALA A 183 1.64 -19.88 8.57
CA ALA A 183 2.09 -21.15 7.99
C ALA A 183 3.53 -21.51 8.43
N PRO A 184 3.88 -22.81 8.56
CA PRO A 184 5.20 -23.23 9.06
C PRO A 184 6.40 -22.64 8.31
N ASN A 185 6.28 -22.54 6.99
CA ASN A 185 7.32 -21.97 6.11
C ASN A 185 7.45 -20.44 6.24
N LEU A 186 6.52 -19.76 6.89
CA LEU A 186 6.49 -18.31 7.08
C LEU A 186 6.83 -17.88 8.52
N LEU A 187 7.02 -18.83 9.43
CA LEU A 187 7.33 -18.54 10.84
C LEU A 187 8.59 -17.67 11.03
N PRO A 188 9.68 -17.85 10.25
CA PRO A 188 10.85 -16.97 10.39
C PRO A 188 10.52 -15.50 10.08
N LEU A 189 9.76 -15.23 9.02
CA LEU A 189 9.31 -13.88 8.69
C LEU A 189 8.38 -13.35 9.77
N ARG A 190 7.39 -14.16 10.19
CA ARG A 190 6.45 -13.77 11.24
C ARG A 190 7.16 -13.39 12.54
N GLN A 191 8.23 -14.09 12.91
CA GLN A 191 9.00 -13.74 14.10
C GLN A 191 9.67 -12.38 13.95
N LYS A 192 10.31 -12.09 12.79
CA LYS A 192 10.88 -10.77 12.51
C LYS A 192 9.83 -9.65 12.63
N GLU A 193 8.62 -9.89 12.12
CA GLU A 193 7.51 -8.93 12.20
C GLU A 193 7.05 -8.70 13.65
N VAL A 194 6.93 -9.78 14.43
CA VAL A 194 6.59 -9.73 15.87
C VAL A 194 7.63 -8.93 16.64
N ASP A 195 8.92 -9.25 16.46
CA ASP A 195 10.02 -8.59 17.15
C ASP A 195 10.07 -7.09 16.83
N PHE A 196 9.88 -6.73 15.55
CA PHE A 196 9.79 -5.34 15.12
C PHE A 196 8.61 -4.62 15.79
N CYS A 197 7.40 -5.17 15.73
CA CYS A 197 6.21 -4.56 16.33
C CYS A 197 6.37 -4.42 17.85
N ILE A 198 6.87 -5.43 18.53
CA ILE A 198 7.10 -5.41 19.99
C ILE A 198 8.12 -4.33 20.35
N SER A 199 9.24 -4.23 19.63
CA SER A 199 10.22 -3.15 19.87
C SER A 199 9.59 -1.78 19.70
N MET A 200 8.87 -1.52 18.61
CA MET A 200 8.23 -0.21 18.41
C MET A 200 7.15 0.09 19.47
N LEU A 201 6.34 -0.90 19.84
CA LEU A 201 5.27 -0.74 20.84
C LEU A 201 5.82 -0.52 22.25
N ARG A 202 6.97 -1.12 22.59
CA ARG A 202 7.61 -0.92 23.91
C ARG A 202 8.45 0.36 23.96
N ASP A 203 9.19 0.65 22.90
CA ASP A 203 10.15 1.77 22.88
C ASP A 203 9.48 3.12 22.54
N LYS A 204 8.40 3.08 21.74
CA LYS A 204 7.75 4.26 21.13
C LYS A 204 6.22 4.17 21.21
N PHE A 205 5.70 3.72 22.35
CA PHE A 205 4.26 3.50 22.55
C PHE A 205 3.40 4.73 22.23
N MET A 206 3.85 5.93 22.63
CA MET A 206 3.10 7.17 22.39
C MET A 206 2.96 7.52 20.91
N ASP A 207 3.96 7.17 20.09
CA ASP A 207 3.87 7.32 18.63
C ASP A 207 2.87 6.32 18.05
N CYS A 208 2.77 5.11 18.61
CA CYS A 208 1.78 4.10 18.21
C CYS A 208 0.35 4.45 18.66
N LEU A 209 0.20 5.20 19.76
CA LEU A 209 -1.09 5.55 20.35
C LEU A 209 -1.99 6.35 19.39
N ILE A 210 -1.40 7.08 18.44
CA ILE A 210 -2.12 7.87 17.42
C ILE A 210 -2.98 7.00 16.48
N ILE A 211 -2.72 5.68 16.42
CA ILE A 211 -3.56 4.72 15.71
C ILE A 211 -4.98 4.69 16.31
N GLY A 212 -5.10 4.85 17.63
CA GLY A 212 -6.36 4.79 18.36
C GLY A 212 -6.97 3.39 18.41
N ARG A 213 -8.30 3.30 18.49
CA ARG A 213 -9.03 2.08 18.83
C ARG A 213 -8.75 0.86 17.96
N ASP A 214 -8.39 1.05 16.69
CA ASP A 214 -8.11 -0.05 15.77
C ASP A 214 -6.79 -0.77 16.11
N LEU A 215 -5.87 -0.12 16.84
CA LEU A 215 -4.69 -0.78 17.41
C LEU A 215 -5.08 -1.93 18.33
N VAL A 216 -6.09 -1.72 19.18
CA VAL A 216 -6.59 -2.73 20.12
C VAL A 216 -7.10 -3.96 19.35
N ARG A 217 -7.83 -3.74 18.25
CA ARG A 217 -8.31 -4.81 17.37
C ARG A 217 -7.15 -5.60 16.76
N LEU A 218 -6.15 -4.91 16.22
CA LEU A 218 -4.98 -5.57 15.63
C LEU A 218 -4.23 -6.42 16.67
N LEU A 219 -4.00 -5.87 17.86
CA LEU A 219 -3.37 -6.59 18.96
C LEU A 219 -4.19 -7.80 19.44
N GLN A 220 -5.52 -7.71 19.40
CA GLN A 220 -6.39 -8.83 19.75
C GLN A 220 -6.24 -10.00 18.79
N ASN A 221 -6.08 -9.71 17.49
CA ASN A 221 -5.94 -10.74 16.47
C ASN A 221 -4.64 -11.55 16.61
N VAL A 222 -3.61 -10.96 17.22
CA VAL A 222 -2.29 -11.59 17.44
C VAL A 222 -2.02 -11.94 18.91
N ALA A 223 -3.02 -11.82 19.79
CA ALA A 223 -2.86 -11.95 21.25
C ALA A 223 -2.34 -13.32 21.72
N ARG A 224 -2.49 -14.37 20.90
CA ARG A 224 -2.01 -15.74 21.21
C ARG A 224 -0.51 -15.93 20.94
N ILE A 225 0.17 -14.94 20.39
CA ILE A 225 1.63 -14.94 20.23
C ILE A 225 2.24 -14.62 21.61
N PRO A 226 3.20 -15.41 22.13
CA PRO A 226 3.72 -15.24 23.49
C PRO A 226 4.16 -13.81 23.82
N GLU A 227 4.86 -13.16 22.90
CA GLU A 227 5.35 -11.78 23.05
C GLU A 227 4.21 -10.76 23.09
N MET A 228 3.15 -10.99 22.30
CA MET A 228 1.95 -10.17 22.28
C MET A 228 1.10 -10.39 23.54
N GLU A 229 1.07 -11.60 24.10
CA GLU A 229 0.42 -11.89 25.38
C GLU A 229 1.08 -11.09 26.52
N LEU A 230 2.41 -11.03 26.54
CA LEU A 230 3.15 -10.22 27.51
C LEU A 230 2.84 -8.73 27.34
N LEU A 231 2.80 -8.25 26.09
CA LEU A 231 2.38 -6.86 25.82
C LEU A 231 0.95 -6.58 26.30
N TRP A 232 0.02 -7.53 26.14
CA TRP A 232 -1.35 -7.42 26.65
C TRP A 232 -1.42 -7.32 28.17
N LYS A 233 -0.58 -8.07 28.89
CA LYS A 233 -0.45 -7.95 30.35
C LYS A 233 -0.02 -6.54 30.74
N ASP A 234 0.95 -5.97 30.03
CA ASP A 234 1.41 -4.60 30.30
C ASP A 234 0.32 -3.57 29.95
N LEU A 235 -0.38 -3.72 28.83
CA LEU A 235 -1.47 -2.83 28.42
C LEU A 235 -2.62 -2.75 29.43
N LEU A 236 -2.93 -3.86 30.09
CA LEU A 236 -4.08 -3.97 31.00
C LEU A 236 -3.71 -3.74 32.47
N HIS A 237 -2.53 -4.22 32.89
CA HIS A 237 -2.16 -4.25 34.30
C HIS A 237 -1.00 -3.30 34.64
N ASN A 238 -0.12 -2.98 33.69
CA ASN A 238 1.06 -2.13 33.92
C ASN A 238 1.22 -1.05 32.84
N PRO A 239 0.20 -0.20 32.56
CA PRO A 239 0.23 0.73 31.41
C PRO A 239 1.39 1.73 31.48
N THR A 240 1.84 2.09 32.69
CA THR A 240 2.97 2.99 32.91
C THR A 240 4.32 2.41 32.46
N GLN A 241 4.44 1.08 32.33
CA GLN A 241 5.64 0.44 31.75
C GLN A 241 5.79 0.74 30.25
N LEU A 242 4.69 0.97 29.54
CA LEU A 242 4.71 1.32 28.11
C LEU A 242 4.96 2.80 27.90
N SER A 243 4.36 3.64 28.74
CA SER A 243 4.67 5.06 28.83
C SER A 243 4.09 5.65 30.11
N PRO A 244 4.80 6.54 30.81
CA PRO A 244 4.24 7.27 31.95
C PRO A 244 3.02 8.13 31.59
N GLN A 245 2.81 8.44 30.31
CA GLN A 245 1.67 9.22 29.81
C GLN A 245 0.45 8.36 29.43
N TYR A 246 0.60 7.03 29.43
CA TYR A 246 -0.48 6.12 29.05
C TYR A 246 -1.33 5.76 30.27
N THR A 247 -2.61 6.11 30.20
CA THR A 247 -3.56 5.97 31.31
C THR A 247 -4.32 4.64 31.30
N GLY A 248 -4.16 3.82 30.25
CA GLY A 248 -4.76 2.50 30.11
C GLY A 248 -5.66 2.36 28.88
N ILE A 249 -6.22 1.15 28.71
CA ILE A 249 -6.87 0.72 27.46
C ILE A 249 -8.04 1.60 27.01
N LEU A 250 -8.74 2.26 27.94
CA LEU A 250 -9.84 3.16 27.62
C LEU A 250 -9.39 4.37 26.78
N GLN A 251 -8.16 4.85 26.98
CA GLN A 251 -7.59 5.94 26.19
C GLN A 251 -7.48 5.54 24.70
N LEU A 252 -7.09 4.30 24.41
CA LEU A 252 -7.06 3.78 23.05
C LEU A 252 -8.46 3.57 22.48
N LEU A 253 -9.36 2.93 23.24
CA LEU A 253 -10.71 2.59 22.78
C LEU A 253 -11.58 3.82 22.46
N THR A 254 -11.38 4.92 23.18
CA THR A 254 -12.10 6.18 22.95
C THR A 254 -11.49 7.02 21.81
N ALA A 255 -10.20 6.84 21.52
CA ALA A 255 -9.53 7.50 20.40
C ALA A 255 -9.98 6.91 19.05
N ARG A 256 -10.63 7.73 18.21
CA ARG A 256 -11.01 7.32 16.86
C ARG A 256 -9.77 7.13 15.98
N THR A 257 -9.68 5.99 15.32
CA THR A 257 -8.66 5.74 14.30
C THR A 257 -8.83 6.63 13.08
N SER A 258 -7.72 7.28 12.71
CA SER A 258 -7.62 8.11 11.50
C SER A 258 -7.90 7.30 10.23
N ARG A 259 -8.51 7.96 9.22
CA ARG A 259 -8.78 7.34 7.91
C ARG A 259 -7.50 6.86 7.22
N LYS A 260 -6.35 7.49 7.50
CA LYS A 260 -5.05 7.13 6.90
C LYS A 260 -4.67 5.67 7.16
N PHE A 261 -4.86 5.19 8.40
CA PHE A 261 -4.59 3.80 8.76
C PHE A 261 -5.58 2.82 8.10
N LEU A 262 -6.86 3.20 7.99
CA LEU A 262 -7.86 2.35 7.36
C LEU A 262 -7.64 2.23 5.84
N ALA A 263 -7.26 3.33 5.20
CA ALA A 263 -6.99 3.40 3.76
C ALA A 263 -5.71 2.64 3.38
N CYS A 264 -4.64 2.73 4.17
CA CYS A 264 -3.36 2.14 3.82
C CYS A 264 -3.34 0.61 3.78
N ARG A 265 -4.43 -0.07 4.17
CA ARG A 265 -4.58 -1.53 4.08
C ARG A 265 -5.22 -1.99 2.79
N LEU A 266 -5.76 -1.07 2.01
CA LEU A 266 -6.29 -1.35 0.68
C LEU A 266 -5.23 -0.95 -0.34
N THR A 267 -5.10 -1.78 -1.37
CA THR A 267 -4.35 -1.35 -2.54
C THR A 267 -5.13 -0.26 -3.28
N PRO A 268 -4.46 0.61 -4.05
CA PRO A 268 -5.13 1.66 -4.83
C PRO A 268 -6.21 1.12 -5.78
N ASP A 269 -5.99 -0.06 -6.37
CA ASP A 269 -6.96 -0.74 -7.23
C ASP A 269 -8.23 -1.19 -6.45
N MET A 270 -8.06 -1.73 -5.24
CA MET A 270 -9.19 -2.07 -4.35
C MET A 270 -9.99 -0.83 -3.95
N GLU A 271 -9.29 0.24 -3.54
CA GLU A 271 -9.90 1.51 -3.17
C GLU A 271 -10.71 2.10 -4.35
N THR A 272 -10.10 2.16 -5.54
CA THR A 272 -10.75 2.68 -6.75
C THR A 272 -12.02 1.89 -7.09
N LYS A 273 -11.95 0.56 -7.04
CA LYS A 273 -13.11 -0.31 -7.32
C LYS A 273 -14.22 -0.16 -6.27
N LEU A 274 -13.88 -0.05 -4.99
CA LEU A 274 -14.87 0.18 -3.94
C LEU A 274 -15.51 1.57 -4.03
N LEU A 275 -14.72 2.60 -4.28
CA LEU A 275 -15.22 3.96 -4.48
C LEU A 275 -16.14 4.02 -5.70
N PHE A 276 -15.77 3.37 -6.80
CA PHE A 276 -16.63 3.26 -7.98
C PHE A 276 -17.97 2.57 -7.65
N MET A 277 -17.92 1.43 -6.94
CA MET A 277 -19.13 0.72 -6.50
C MET A 277 -20.04 1.60 -5.62
N THR A 278 -19.46 2.41 -4.73
CA THR A 278 -20.22 3.23 -3.77
C THR A 278 -20.61 4.61 -4.28
N SER A 279 -20.21 4.99 -5.49
CA SER A 279 -20.51 6.33 -6.05
C SER A 279 -21.12 6.30 -7.45
N ARG A 280 -20.95 5.21 -8.21
CA ARG A 280 -21.36 5.14 -9.62
C ARG A 280 -22.27 3.95 -9.95
N VAL A 281 -22.23 2.87 -9.18
CA VAL A 281 -23.03 1.67 -9.46
C VAL A 281 -24.40 1.82 -8.83
N ARG A 282 -25.45 1.61 -9.62
CA ARG A 282 -26.84 1.60 -9.13
C ARG A 282 -27.15 0.32 -8.36
N PHE A 283 -27.95 0.44 -7.33
CA PHE A 283 -28.48 -0.69 -6.57
C PHE A 283 -29.35 -1.58 -7.47
N GLY A 284 -29.15 -2.88 -7.37
CA GLY A 284 -29.68 -3.90 -8.31
C GLY A 284 -28.66 -4.32 -9.39
N GLN A 285 -27.72 -3.44 -9.75
CA GLN A 285 -26.76 -3.68 -10.85
C GLN A 285 -25.36 -4.09 -10.37
N GLN A 286 -25.19 -4.39 -9.08
CA GLN A 286 -23.88 -4.66 -8.47
C GLN A 286 -23.28 -6.04 -8.78
N LYS A 287 -24.07 -7.01 -9.24
CA LYS A 287 -23.66 -8.43 -9.31
C LYS A 287 -22.34 -8.64 -10.05
N ARG A 288 -22.21 -8.09 -11.26
CA ARG A 288 -21.00 -8.28 -12.08
C ARG A 288 -19.75 -7.66 -11.44
N TYR A 289 -19.91 -6.50 -10.80
CA TYR A 289 -18.81 -5.82 -10.09
C TYR A 289 -18.36 -6.60 -8.86
N GLN A 290 -19.32 -7.13 -8.10
CA GLN A 290 -19.06 -8.04 -6.97
C GLN A 290 -18.34 -9.31 -7.43
N ASP A 291 -18.80 -9.94 -8.51
CA ASP A 291 -18.19 -11.16 -9.06
C ASP A 291 -16.74 -10.90 -9.52
N TRP A 292 -16.47 -9.77 -10.17
CA TRP A 292 -15.10 -9.37 -10.55
C TRP A 292 -14.20 -9.14 -9.35
N PHE A 293 -14.67 -8.36 -8.37
CA PHE A 293 -13.91 -8.08 -7.16
C PHE A 293 -13.64 -9.37 -6.36
N GLN A 294 -14.64 -10.24 -6.24
CA GLN A 294 -14.52 -11.51 -5.54
C GLN A 294 -13.51 -12.42 -6.19
N ARG A 295 -13.58 -12.59 -7.53
CA ARG A 295 -12.62 -13.42 -8.27
C ARG A 295 -11.19 -12.94 -8.07
N GLN A 296 -10.98 -11.63 -8.10
CA GLN A 296 -9.64 -11.04 -8.04
C GLN A 296 -9.04 -11.04 -6.62
N TYR A 297 -9.83 -10.77 -5.58
CA TYR A 297 -9.27 -10.51 -4.24
C TYR A 297 -9.78 -11.41 -3.12
N LEU A 298 -10.92 -12.10 -3.28
CA LEU A 298 -11.62 -12.77 -2.17
C LEU A 298 -11.84 -14.27 -2.41
N SER A 299 -11.22 -14.83 -3.45
CA SER A 299 -11.44 -16.18 -3.96
C SER A 299 -10.59 -17.26 -3.28
N THR A 300 -9.56 -16.90 -2.52
CA THR A 300 -8.66 -17.85 -1.86
C THR A 300 -8.91 -17.96 -0.35
N ALA A 301 -8.39 -19.02 0.29
CA ALA A 301 -8.53 -19.20 1.74
C ALA A 301 -7.75 -18.13 2.54
N GLU A 302 -6.62 -17.69 2.02
CA GLU A 302 -5.75 -16.67 2.61
C GLU A 302 -6.41 -15.29 2.55
N SER A 303 -7.29 -15.05 1.57
CA SER A 303 -7.99 -13.78 1.40
C SER A 303 -9.08 -13.49 2.44
N GLN A 304 -9.37 -14.42 3.37
CA GLN A 304 -10.43 -14.23 4.36
C GLN A 304 -10.17 -13.04 5.29
N SER A 305 -8.91 -12.81 5.66
CA SER A 305 -8.51 -11.71 6.54
C SER A 305 -8.78 -10.33 5.94
N LEU A 306 -8.67 -10.19 4.60
CA LEU A 306 -8.89 -8.94 3.86
C LEU A 306 -10.29 -8.35 4.05
N ARG A 307 -11.31 -9.20 4.27
CA ARG A 307 -12.71 -8.75 4.44
C ARG A 307 -12.87 -7.77 5.60
N CYS A 308 -12.11 -7.95 6.68
CA CYS A 308 -12.12 -7.03 7.81
C CYS A 308 -11.63 -5.64 7.39
N ASP A 309 -10.54 -5.57 6.65
CA ASP A 309 -9.96 -4.30 6.20
C ASP A 309 -10.92 -3.57 5.26
N LEU A 310 -11.56 -4.30 4.34
CA LEU A 310 -12.59 -3.74 3.44
C LEU A 310 -13.79 -3.19 4.21
N ILE A 311 -14.34 -3.93 5.18
CA ILE A 311 -15.46 -3.47 6.02
C ILE A 311 -15.06 -2.22 6.82
N ARG A 312 -13.87 -2.22 7.41
CA ARG A 312 -13.38 -1.07 8.19
C ARG A 312 -13.18 0.16 7.32
N TYR A 313 -12.67 -0.01 6.11
CA TYR A 313 -12.58 1.05 5.10
C TYR A 313 -13.96 1.61 4.75
N ILE A 314 -14.93 0.75 4.40
CA ILE A 314 -16.30 1.17 4.05
C ILE A 314 -16.96 1.94 5.21
N CYS A 315 -16.82 1.46 6.45
CA CYS A 315 -17.42 2.11 7.61
C CYS A 315 -16.71 3.42 8.00
N GLY A 316 -15.37 3.44 7.93
CA GLY A 316 -14.54 4.50 8.49
C GLY A 316 -14.13 5.60 7.50
N VAL A 317 -14.03 5.26 6.21
CA VAL A 317 -13.49 6.12 5.14
C VAL A 317 -14.58 6.54 4.16
N VAL A 318 -15.45 5.63 3.74
CA VAL A 318 -16.52 5.93 2.77
C VAL A 318 -17.67 6.66 3.47
N HIS A 319 -17.77 7.96 3.25
CA HIS A 319 -18.87 8.83 3.71
C HIS A 319 -19.52 9.51 2.51
N PRO A 320 -20.57 8.90 1.91
CA PRO A 320 -21.25 9.45 0.75
C PRO A 320 -21.91 10.81 1.06
N SER A 321 -22.02 11.68 0.06
CA SER A 321 -22.77 12.94 0.18
C SER A 321 -24.27 12.67 0.32
N ASN A 322 -25.03 13.66 0.79
CA ASN A 322 -26.49 13.54 0.91
C ASN A 322 -27.16 13.22 -0.44
N GLU A 323 -26.64 13.76 -1.55
CA GLU A 323 -27.12 13.47 -2.91
C GLU A 323 -26.96 11.99 -3.26
N VAL A 324 -25.83 11.38 -2.91
CA VAL A 324 -25.61 9.95 -3.13
C VAL A 324 -26.52 9.13 -2.20
N LEU A 325 -26.69 9.55 -0.94
CA LEU A 325 -27.56 8.88 0.03
C LEU A 325 -29.04 8.89 -0.36
N SER A 326 -29.51 9.91 -1.08
CA SER A 326 -30.89 10.01 -1.57
C SER A 326 -31.09 9.45 -2.99
N SER A 327 -30.03 8.92 -3.61
CA SER A 327 -30.07 8.36 -4.96
C SER A 327 -30.28 6.85 -4.99
N ASP A 328 -30.28 6.26 -6.18
CA ASP A 328 -30.32 4.80 -6.41
C ASP A 328 -28.93 4.15 -6.42
N ILE A 329 -27.88 4.84 -5.96
CA ILE A 329 -26.51 4.30 -5.88
C ILE A 329 -26.42 3.20 -4.80
N LEU A 330 -25.62 2.17 -5.08
CA LEU A 330 -25.37 1.02 -4.22
C LEU A 330 -24.94 1.45 -2.81
N PRO A 331 -25.76 1.20 -1.78
CA PRO A 331 -25.48 1.68 -0.44
C PRO A 331 -24.42 0.82 0.26
N ARG A 332 -23.69 1.45 1.20
CA ARG A 332 -22.62 0.81 1.98
C ARG A 332 -23.05 -0.49 2.67
N TRP A 333 -24.25 -0.51 3.25
CA TRP A 333 -24.77 -1.69 3.95
C TRP A 333 -24.93 -2.90 3.02
N ALA A 334 -25.24 -2.69 1.74
CA ALA A 334 -25.40 -3.78 0.78
C ALA A 334 -24.04 -4.41 0.44
N ILE A 335 -22.99 -3.59 0.32
CA ILE A 335 -21.62 -4.08 0.12
C ILE A 335 -21.14 -4.84 1.36
N ILE A 336 -21.38 -4.31 2.56
CA ILE A 336 -21.05 -5.01 3.82
C ILE A 336 -21.79 -6.34 3.91
N GLY A 337 -23.09 -6.36 3.60
CA GLY A 337 -23.90 -7.57 3.55
C GLY A 337 -23.31 -8.62 2.60
N TRP A 338 -22.96 -8.21 1.39
CA TRP A 338 -22.27 -9.09 0.44
C TRP A 338 -20.93 -9.61 0.99
N LEU A 339 -20.06 -8.75 1.51
CA LEU A 339 -18.77 -9.19 2.08
C LEU A 339 -18.95 -10.24 3.17
N LEU A 340 -19.94 -10.06 4.05
CA LEU A 340 -20.28 -11.04 5.10
C LEU A 340 -20.75 -12.37 4.52
N THR A 341 -21.52 -12.38 3.43
CA THR A 341 -21.96 -13.63 2.77
C THR A 341 -20.81 -14.38 2.09
N THR A 342 -19.70 -13.71 1.81
CA THR A 342 -18.52 -14.35 1.20
C THR A 342 -17.55 -14.96 2.23
N CYS A 343 -17.79 -14.78 3.53
CA CYS A 343 -16.96 -15.39 4.57
C CYS A 343 -17.14 -16.91 4.57
N THR A 344 -16.05 -17.67 4.46
CA THR A 344 -16.11 -19.14 4.38
C THR A 344 -15.79 -19.84 5.70
N ILE A 345 -15.37 -19.11 6.74
CA ILE A 345 -14.96 -19.67 8.03
C ILE A 345 -15.61 -18.87 9.18
N ILE A 346 -16.09 -19.56 10.22
CA ILE A 346 -16.78 -18.93 11.39
C ILE A 346 -15.94 -17.83 12.03
N ASN A 347 -14.62 -18.01 12.18
CA ASN A 347 -13.74 -16.99 12.74
C ASN A 347 -13.71 -15.72 11.88
N SER A 348 -13.74 -15.84 10.55
CA SER A 348 -13.83 -14.68 9.65
C SER A 348 -15.17 -13.93 9.78
N VAL A 349 -16.26 -14.65 10.06
CA VAL A 349 -17.57 -14.05 10.35
C VAL A 349 -17.56 -13.29 11.67
N LEU A 350 -16.99 -13.88 12.72
CA LEU A 350 -16.88 -13.24 14.04
C LEU A 350 -16.00 -11.99 13.99
N TRP A 351 -14.86 -12.06 13.29
CA TRP A 351 -13.98 -10.91 13.06
C TRP A 351 -14.65 -9.83 12.22
N ALA A 352 -15.37 -10.20 11.16
CA ALA A 352 -16.11 -9.23 10.35
C ALA A 352 -17.24 -8.55 11.13
N ARG A 353 -17.91 -9.28 12.04
CA ARG A 353 -19.01 -8.76 12.88
C ARG A 353 -18.53 -7.86 14.01
N SER A 354 -17.40 -8.15 14.66
CA SER A 354 -16.85 -7.30 15.74
C SER A 354 -16.41 -5.91 15.26
N ASN A 355 -16.24 -5.74 13.94
CA ASN A 355 -15.95 -4.47 13.28
C ASN A 355 -17.17 -3.54 13.09
N PHE A 356 -18.37 -4.01 13.47
CA PHE A 356 -19.60 -3.25 13.36
C PHE A 356 -19.90 -2.49 14.66
N HIS A 357 -19.68 -1.18 14.67
CA HIS A 357 -20.29 -0.29 15.66
C HIS A 357 -21.53 0.32 14.98
N PRO A 358 -22.77 0.03 15.43
CA PRO A 358 -23.95 0.66 14.86
C PRO A 358 -23.92 2.16 15.22
N SER A 359 -23.44 2.97 14.28
CA SER A 359 -23.77 4.40 14.30
C SER A 359 -25.20 4.53 13.79
N PRO A 360 -26.07 5.34 14.42
CA PRO A 360 -27.49 5.45 14.07
C PRO A 360 -27.77 5.88 12.62
N ALA A 361 -26.75 6.29 11.87
CA ALA A 361 -26.85 6.62 10.44
C ALA A 361 -26.80 5.42 9.48
N VAL A 362 -26.65 4.17 9.95
CA VAL A 362 -26.49 2.98 9.08
C VAL A 362 -27.82 2.27 8.77
N CYS A 363 -28.90 2.58 9.48
CA CYS A 363 -30.25 2.09 9.15
C CYS A 363 -31.16 3.28 8.80
N PRO A 364 -31.64 3.40 7.55
CA PRO A 364 -32.91 4.09 7.34
C PRO A 364 -33.96 3.34 8.15
N LYS A 365 -34.78 4.10 8.90
CA LYS A 365 -35.92 3.60 9.66
C LYS A 365 -36.62 2.47 8.89
N ARG A 366 -36.86 1.33 9.55
CA ARG A 366 -37.78 0.31 9.07
C ARG A 366 -39.01 1.02 8.52
N CYS A 367 -39.31 0.84 7.24
CA CYS A 367 -40.65 1.06 6.73
C CYS A 367 -41.56 0.04 7.43
N SER A 368 -42.11 0.43 8.58
CA SER A 368 -43.30 -0.18 9.15
C SER A 368 -44.46 0.20 8.24
N GLY A 369 -44.80 -0.68 7.30
CA GLY A 369 -45.89 -0.42 6.36
C GLY A 369 -45.91 -1.36 5.16
N ALA A 370 -46.06 -2.66 5.41
CA ALA A 370 -46.60 -3.58 4.43
C ALA A 370 -47.30 -4.70 5.19
N SER A 371 -48.61 -4.54 5.38
CA SER A 371 -49.48 -5.60 5.85
C SER A 371 -49.48 -6.71 4.82
N ALA A 372 -49.12 -7.91 5.24
CA ALA A 372 -49.43 -9.12 4.51
C ALA A 372 -50.96 -9.31 4.47
N HIS A 373 -51.55 -9.26 3.27
CA HIS A 373 -52.80 -9.92 2.98
C HIS A 373 -52.81 -10.40 1.53
N GLY A 374 -52.88 -11.72 1.38
CA GLY A 374 -53.71 -12.37 0.38
C GLY A 374 -53.08 -12.71 -0.97
N LEU A 375 -52.84 -14.02 -1.14
CA LEU A 375 -52.72 -14.83 -2.37
C LEU A 375 -51.39 -14.81 -3.12
#